data_AF-T0PR86-F1
#
_entry.id   AF-T0PR86-F1
#
_cell.length_a   1.000
_cell.length_b   1.000
_cell.length_c   1.000
_cell.angle_alpha   90.00
_cell.angle_beta   90.00
_cell.angle_gamma   90.00
#
_symmetry.space_group_name_H-M   'P 1'
#
loop_
_entity.id
_entity.type
_entity.pdbx_description
1 polymer ?
#
loop_
_entity_poly.entity_id
_entity_poly.type
_entity_poly.pdbx_seq_one_letter_code
_entity_poly.pdbx_strand_id
1 'polypeptide(L)'
;MLYHGLESPQVETLKKDSAVHPIERASWWSFVSFSYMDGLVRSAAKKPLEHNDVWPLGAADSAPALMARFQQAWKATPGRFGAAIFATFRTQTLLCVSAYMVYALLTLLQPRVVKSMLQFLANDDGSARTDVGIESGYALAALLTLLSLASMSLVDFAQGFMSMLGCNAKTIVMDAVYLKSLKLANAKATSAGDLITLASVDSDRIFLAFLNGAWVPVAPLMLFLNFLLLGFELTALSAVAGAIALFVLFYVG
;
A
#
# COMPACT_ATOMS: atom_id res chain seq x y z
N MET A 1 39.97 19.81 27.19
CA MET A 1 39.49 18.90 26.12
C MET A 1 38.68 19.75 25.16
N LEU A 2 39.25 20.13 24.01
CA LEU A 2 38.56 20.93 23.00
C LEU A 2 37.54 20.05 22.28
N TYR A 3 36.28 20.47 22.29
CA TYR A 3 35.20 19.80 21.57
C TYR A 3 35.45 19.96 20.07
N HIS A 4 35.94 18.91 19.43
CA HIS A 4 35.88 18.80 17.98
C HIS A 4 34.44 18.48 17.62
N GLY A 5 33.71 19.48 17.11
CA GLY A 5 32.41 19.23 16.50
C GLY A 5 32.58 18.21 15.39
N LEU A 6 31.80 17.13 15.44
CA LEU A 6 31.70 16.20 14.32
C LEU A 6 31.18 16.99 13.12
N GLU A 7 32.05 17.25 12.15
CA GLU A 7 31.60 17.75 10.85
C GLU A 7 30.61 16.72 10.30
N SER A 8 29.45 17.18 9.85
CA SER A 8 28.58 16.32 9.05
C SER A 8 29.42 15.80 7.88
N PRO A 9 29.38 14.49 7.55
CA PRO A 9 30.12 13.97 6.42
C PRO A 9 29.85 14.89 5.24
N GLN A 10 30.92 15.41 4.62
CA GLN A 10 30.78 16.26 3.45
C GLN A 10 29.91 15.47 2.48
N VAL A 11 28.72 15.99 2.19
CA VAL A 11 27.90 15.46 1.12
C VAL A 11 28.77 15.66 -0.11
N GLU A 12 29.48 14.60 -0.51
CA GLU A 12 30.14 14.53 -1.79
C GLU A 12 29.07 14.99 -2.75
N THR A 13 29.23 16.21 -3.26
CA THR A 13 28.16 16.91 -3.96
C THR A 13 27.81 16.01 -5.12
N LEU A 14 26.71 15.25 -4.97
CA LEU A 14 26.23 14.31 -5.95
C LEU A 14 26.28 15.09 -7.24
N LYS A 15 27.15 14.64 -8.15
CA LYS A 15 27.42 15.30 -9.43
C LYS A 15 26.08 15.79 -9.94
N LYS A 16 25.97 17.10 -10.13
CA LYS A 16 24.76 17.83 -10.54
C LYS A 16 24.36 17.51 -11.99
N ASP A 17 24.56 16.25 -12.40
CA ASP A 17 23.87 15.58 -13.49
C ASP A 17 22.81 14.67 -12.84
N SER A 18 21.97 15.27 -12.00
CA SER A 18 20.91 14.58 -11.26
C SER A 18 19.85 14.10 -12.25
N ALA A 19 20.00 12.87 -12.74
CA ALA A 19 18.97 12.18 -13.48
C ALA A 19 17.68 12.21 -12.65
N VAL A 20 16.69 13.00 -13.08
CA VAL A 20 15.39 13.11 -12.42
C VAL A 20 14.78 11.72 -12.25
N HIS A 21 14.15 11.46 -11.10
CA HIS A 21 13.50 10.17 -10.86
C HIS A 21 12.50 9.87 -12.00
N PRO A 22 12.54 8.68 -12.65
CA PRO A 22 11.75 8.40 -13.85
C PRO A 22 10.25 8.59 -13.66
N ILE A 23 9.75 8.39 -12.44
CA ILE A 23 8.34 8.60 -12.08
C ILE A 23 7.85 10.03 -12.37
N GLU A 24 8.72 11.04 -12.26
CA GLU A 24 8.35 12.44 -12.51
C GLU A 24 8.17 12.74 -14.01
N ARG A 25 8.70 11.88 -14.88
CA ARG A 25 8.57 11.98 -16.34
C ARG A 25 7.71 10.86 -16.93
N ALA A 26 7.22 9.95 -16.09
CA ALA A 26 6.45 8.80 -16.52
C ALA A 26 5.11 9.27 -17.10
N SER A 27 4.74 8.73 -18.25
CA SER A 27 3.37 8.86 -18.75
C SER A 27 2.41 8.11 -17.83
N TRP A 28 1.11 8.41 -17.91
CA TRP A 28 0.10 7.70 -17.14
C TRP A 28 0.18 6.17 -17.33
N TRP A 29 0.36 5.70 -18.57
CA TRP A 29 0.50 4.26 -18.83
C TRP A 29 1.78 3.69 -18.23
N SER A 30 2.90 4.42 -18.31
CA SER A 30 4.16 3.97 -17.74
C SER A 30 4.11 3.86 -16.22
N PHE A 31 3.39 4.79 -15.59
CA PHE A 31 3.12 4.79 -14.16
C PHE A 31 2.24 3.61 -13.73
N VAL A 32 1.11 3.38 -14.41
CA VAL A 32 0.19 2.27 -14.09
C VAL A 32 0.84 0.89 -14.32
N SER A 33 1.62 0.73 -15.38
CA SER A 33 2.29 -0.52 -15.72
C SER A 33 3.62 -0.75 -14.99
N PHE A 34 4.06 0.21 -14.15
CA PHE A 34 5.40 0.22 -13.53
C PHE A 34 6.58 0.14 -14.51
N SER A 35 6.37 0.33 -15.82
CA SER A 35 7.42 0.21 -16.84
C SER A 35 8.52 1.26 -16.71
N TYR A 36 8.31 2.33 -15.93
CA TYR A 36 9.38 3.27 -15.59
C TYR A 36 10.54 2.60 -14.83
N MET A 37 10.31 1.44 -14.21
CA MET A 37 11.33 0.66 -13.50
C MET A 37 12.13 -0.29 -14.39
N ASP A 38 11.69 -0.56 -15.63
CA ASP A 38 12.25 -1.59 -16.51
C ASP A 38 13.76 -1.46 -16.72
N GLY A 39 14.25 -0.23 -16.84
CA GLY A 39 15.68 0.05 -17.03
C GLY A 39 16.52 -0.45 -15.85
N LEU A 40 16.06 -0.21 -14.63
CA LEU A 40 16.74 -0.64 -13.41
C LEU A 40 16.66 -2.16 -13.24
N VAL A 41 15.49 -2.77 -13.48
CA VAL A 41 15.31 -4.22 -13.42
C VAL A 41 16.23 -4.94 -14.42
N ARG A 42 16.33 -4.44 -15.66
CA ARG A 42 17.26 -4.99 -16.65
C ARG A 42 18.73 -4.80 -16.29
N SER A 43 19.07 -3.71 -15.60
CA SER A 43 20.44 -3.49 -15.10
C SER A 43 20.78 -4.48 -13.97
N ALA A 44 19.86 -4.63 -13.01
CA ALA A 44 19.97 -5.55 -11.88
C ALA A 44 20.11 -7.02 -12.31
N ALA A 45 19.47 -7.39 -13.41
CA ALA A 45 19.59 -8.74 -13.99
C ALA A 45 20.99 -9.02 -14.56
N LYS A 46 21.76 -7.98 -14.92
CA LYS A 46 23.09 -8.10 -15.54
C LYS A 46 24.23 -7.93 -14.55
N LYS A 47 24.04 -7.08 -13.54
CA LYS A 47 25.04 -6.82 -12.49
C LYS A 47 24.37 -6.52 -11.15
N PRO A 48 25.03 -6.83 -10.02
CA PRO A 48 24.65 -6.27 -8.73
C PRO A 48 24.56 -4.74 -8.81
N LEU A 49 23.48 -4.18 -8.28
CA LEU A 49 23.26 -2.73 -8.29
C LEU A 49 24.14 -2.04 -7.24
N GLU A 50 24.78 -0.95 -7.63
CA GLU A 50 25.51 -0.06 -6.74
C GLU A 50 24.71 1.24 -6.47
N HIS A 51 25.16 2.05 -5.50
CA HIS A 51 24.46 3.29 -5.13
C HIS A 51 24.30 4.27 -6.30
N ASN A 52 25.24 4.28 -7.25
CA ASN A 52 25.20 5.16 -8.42
C ASN A 52 24.29 4.62 -9.56
N ASP A 53 23.81 3.37 -9.46
CA ASP A 53 22.93 2.76 -10.47
C ASP A 53 21.44 3.07 -10.22
N VAL A 54 21.10 3.57 -9.03
CA VAL A 54 19.73 3.92 -8.65
C VAL A 54 19.47 5.41 -8.83
N TRP A 55 18.20 5.76 -9.04
CA TRP A 55 17.80 7.14 -9.21
C TRP A 55 17.83 7.90 -7.89
N PRO A 56 18.13 9.21 -7.93
CA PRO A 56 17.90 10.07 -6.78
C PRO A 56 16.42 10.10 -6.42
N LEU A 57 16.14 10.38 -5.16
CA LEU A 57 14.78 10.51 -4.65
C LEU A 57 14.05 11.68 -5.34
N GLY A 58 12.75 11.50 -5.60
CA GLY A 58 11.90 12.56 -6.16
C GLY A 58 11.82 13.76 -5.21
N ALA A 59 11.68 14.96 -5.78
CA ALA A 59 11.73 16.20 -4.98
C ALA A 59 10.62 16.25 -3.91
N ALA A 60 9.43 15.73 -4.24
CA ALA A 60 8.27 15.68 -3.35
C ALA A 60 8.41 14.69 -2.18
N ASP A 61 9.29 13.69 -2.33
CA ASP A 61 9.54 12.65 -1.32
C ASP A 61 10.77 12.96 -0.46
N SER A 62 11.47 14.08 -0.73
CA SER A 62 12.60 14.52 0.09
C SER A 62 12.17 14.89 1.52
N ALA A 63 13.04 14.62 2.49
CA ALA A 63 12.75 14.91 3.91
C ALA A 63 12.31 16.37 4.16
N PRO A 64 12.93 17.41 3.56
CA PRO A 64 12.46 18.79 3.72
C PRO A 64 11.05 19.02 3.19
N ALA A 65 10.71 18.45 2.02
CA ALA A 65 9.38 18.57 1.43
C ALA A 65 8.32 17.86 2.27
N LEU A 66 8.62 16.66 2.75
CA LEU A 66 7.75 15.87 3.62
C LEU A 66 7.52 16.58 4.96
N MET A 67 8.59 17.08 5.59
CA MET A 67 8.50 17.81 6.85
C MET A 67 7.70 19.11 6.69
N ALA A 68 7.85 19.84 5.58
CA ALA A 68 7.05 21.04 5.31
C ALA A 68 5.54 20.73 5.25
N ARG A 69 5.15 19.66 4.54
CA ARG A 69 3.76 19.19 4.48
C ARG A 69 3.25 18.75 5.86
N PHE A 70 4.06 18.01 6.61
CA PHE A 70 3.71 17.58 7.96
C PHE A 70 3.52 18.76 8.92
N GLN A 71 4.41 19.76 8.90
CA GLN A 71 4.30 20.95 9.74
C GLN A 71 3.01 21.73 9.47
N GLN A 72 2.56 21.79 8.21
CA GLN A 72 1.28 22.38 7.87
C GLN A 72 0.11 21.60 8.50
N ALA A 73 0.11 20.27 8.42
CA ALA A 73 -0.90 19.43 9.05
C ALA A 73 -0.85 19.49 10.59
N TRP A 74 0.35 19.52 11.17
CA TRP A 74 0.57 19.60 12.62
C TRP A 74 -0.02 20.88 13.22
N LYS A 75 0.06 22.02 12.53
CA LYS A 75 -0.59 23.27 12.95
C LYS A 75 -2.10 23.15 13.09
N ALA A 76 -2.74 22.33 12.26
CA ALA A 76 -4.19 22.11 12.32
C ALA A 76 -4.61 21.13 13.42
N THR A 77 -3.72 20.21 13.83
CA THR A 77 -3.99 19.20 14.88
C THR A 77 -2.85 19.11 15.89
N PRO A 78 -2.57 20.18 16.65
CA PRO A 78 -1.47 20.20 17.60
C PRO A 78 -1.67 19.14 18.69
N GLY A 79 -0.58 18.46 19.08
CA GLY A 79 -0.60 17.42 20.11
C GLY A 79 -1.10 16.04 19.66
N ARG A 80 -1.63 15.91 18.43
CA ARG A 80 -2.16 14.65 17.90
C ARG A 80 -1.31 14.13 16.73
N PHE A 81 -0.17 13.49 17.04
CA PHE A 81 0.83 13.12 16.04
C PHE A 81 0.28 12.22 14.94
N GLY A 82 -0.42 11.14 15.31
CA GLY A 82 -1.05 10.24 14.33
C GLY A 82 -2.08 10.94 13.44
N ALA A 83 -2.84 11.89 13.98
CA ALA A 83 -3.80 12.67 13.19
C ALA A 83 -3.10 13.59 12.19
N ALA A 84 -1.98 14.21 12.58
CA ALA A 84 -1.20 15.05 11.67
C ALA A 84 -0.51 14.23 10.57
N ILE A 85 0.02 13.05 10.89
CA ILE A 85 0.57 12.12 9.89
C ILE A 85 -0.52 11.69 8.90
N PHE A 86 -1.69 11.26 9.40
CA PHE A 86 -2.81 10.90 8.53
C PHE A 86 -3.26 12.09 7.67
N ALA A 87 -3.39 13.28 8.25
CA ALA A 87 -3.76 14.49 7.51
C ALA A 87 -2.76 14.87 6.41
N THR A 88 -1.46 14.57 6.60
CA THR A 88 -0.38 14.84 5.62
C THR A 88 -0.56 14.03 4.32
N PHE A 89 -1.11 12.82 4.43
CA PHE A 89 -1.28 11.87 3.33
C PHE A 89 -2.75 11.51 3.05
N ARG A 90 -3.71 12.21 3.66
CA ARG A 90 -5.13 11.81 3.69
C ARG A 90 -5.71 11.53 2.31
N THR A 91 -5.40 12.38 1.33
CA THR A 91 -5.97 12.28 -0.01
C THR A 91 -5.45 11.03 -0.69
N GLN A 92 -4.14 10.81 -0.62
CA GLN A 92 -3.48 9.63 -1.17
C GLN A 92 -3.98 8.35 -0.49
N THR A 93 -4.07 8.36 0.85
CA THR A 93 -4.57 7.22 1.62
C THR A 93 -6.01 6.88 1.25
N LEU A 94 -6.89 7.88 1.15
CA LEU A 94 -8.29 7.66 0.77
C LEU A 94 -8.44 7.11 -0.66
N LEU A 95 -7.61 7.56 -1.61
CA LEU A 95 -7.61 7.04 -2.98
C LEU A 95 -7.18 5.58 -3.06
N CYS A 96 -6.20 5.15 -2.27
CA CYS A 96 -5.83 3.74 -2.23
C CYS A 96 -6.85 2.88 -1.48
N VAL A 97 -7.46 3.40 -0.42
CA VAL A 97 -8.57 2.70 0.27
C VAL A 97 -9.75 2.51 -0.69
N SER A 98 -10.09 3.52 -1.50
CA SER A 98 -11.13 3.35 -2.52
C SER A 98 -10.73 2.36 -3.61
N ALA A 99 -9.46 2.30 -4.02
CA ALA A 99 -8.95 1.26 -4.92
C ALA A 99 -9.11 -0.15 -4.33
N TYR A 100 -8.82 -0.35 -3.04
CA TYR A 100 -9.09 -1.63 -2.36
C TYR A 100 -10.57 -2.00 -2.30
N MET A 101 -11.45 -1.01 -2.17
CA MET A 101 -12.89 -1.23 -2.24
C MET A 101 -13.35 -1.67 -3.64
N VAL A 102 -12.80 -1.09 -4.70
CA VAL A 102 -13.08 -1.53 -6.07
C VAL A 102 -12.52 -2.93 -6.31
N TYR A 103 -11.32 -3.22 -5.83
CA TYR A 103 -10.74 -4.57 -5.84
C TYR A 103 -11.67 -5.59 -5.17
N ALA A 104 -12.23 -5.28 -4.00
CA ALA A 104 -13.20 -6.13 -3.30
C ALA A 104 -14.40 -6.50 -4.17
N LEU A 105 -14.96 -5.52 -4.88
CA LEU A 105 -16.12 -5.73 -5.74
C LEU A 105 -15.75 -6.61 -6.93
N LEU A 106 -14.58 -6.40 -7.54
CA LEU A 106 -14.13 -7.22 -8.67
C LEU A 106 -13.89 -8.68 -8.26
N THR A 107 -13.32 -8.93 -7.08
CA THR A 107 -13.10 -10.30 -6.60
C THR A 107 -14.41 -10.98 -6.20
N LEU A 108 -15.39 -10.25 -5.67
CA LEU A 108 -16.73 -10.79 -5.39
C LEU A 108 -17.50 -11.23 -6.64
N LEU A 109 -17.20 -10.67 -7.82
CA LEU A 109 -17.81 -11.09 -9.09
C LEU A 109 -17.21 -12.39 -9.65
N GLN A 110 -15.94 -12.69 -9.34
CA GLN A 110 -15.24 -13.83 -9.93
C GLN A 110 -15.93 -15.19 -9.65
N PRO A 111 -16.38 -15.51 -8.42
CA PRO A 111 -17.10 -16.75 -8.14
C PRO A 111 -18.37 -16.94 -9.00
N ARG A 112 -19.10 -15.86 -9.32
CA ARG A 112 -20.30 -15.93 -10.17
C ARG A 112 -19.96 -16.26 -11.62
N VAL A 113 -18.85 -15.72 -12.13
CA VAL A 113 -18.36 -16.05 -13.46
C VAL A 113 -17.91 -17.52 -13.51
N VAL A 114 -17.22 -18.00 -12.48
CA VAL A 114 -16.84 -19.42 -12.37
C VAL A 114 -18.07 -20.32 -12.34
N LYS A 115 -19.10 -19.98 -11.56
CA LYS A 115 -20.38 -20.71 -11.55
C LYS A 115 -21.05 -20.73 -12.93
N SER A 116 -21.06 -19.60 -13.63
CA SER A 116 -21.57 -19.49 -15.01
C SER A 116 -20.79 -20.38 -15.98
N MET A 117 -19.47 -20.51 -15.82
CA MET A 117 -18.67 -21.45 -16.60
C MET A 117 -19.08 -22.90 -16.32
N LEU A 118 -19.28 -23.28 -15.06
CA LEU A 118 -19.75 -24.62 -14.70
C LEU A 118 -21.15 -24.91 -15.27
N GLN A 119 -22.06 -23.94 -15.24
CA GLN A 119 -23.38 -24.05 -15.87
C GLN A 119 -23.28 -24.23 -17.39
N PHE A 120 -22.37 -23.51 -18.06
CA PHE A 120 -22.12 -23.68 -19.49
C PHE A 120 -21.60 -25.08 -19.82
N LEU A 121 -20.63 -25.57 -19.03
CA LEU A 121 -20.05 -26.91 -19.18
C LEU A 121 -21.03 -28.06 -18.88
N ALA A 122 -22.02 -27.82 -18.02
CA ALA A 122 -22.99 -28.83 -17.62
C ALA A 122 -24.17 -28.98 -18.61
N ASN A 123 -24.32 -28.06 -19.58
CA ASN A 123 -25.42 -28.07 -20.54
C ASN A 123 -24.88 -28.34 -21.95
N ASP A 124 -25.06 -29.57 -22.43
CA ASP A 124 -24.58 -30.01 -23.75
C ASP A 124 -25.35 -29.37 -24.92
N ASP A 125 -26.52 -28.81 -24.66
CA ASP A 125 -27.46 -28.32 -25.69
C ASP A 125 -27.10 -26.93 -26.24
N GLY A 126 -26.04 -26.30 -25.71
CA GLY A 126 -25.57 -24.96 -26.13
C GLY A 126 -26.46 -23.79 -25.71
N SER A 127 -27.63 -24.04 -25.10
CA SER A 127 -28.57 -23.01 -24.63
C SER A 127 -28.49 -22.75 -23.11
N ALA A 128 -27.27 -22.85 -22.55
CA ALA A 128 -27.06 -22.68 -21.12
C ALA A 128 -27.44 -21.26 -20.67
N ARG A 129 -28.54 -21.12 -19.92
CA ARG A 129 -28.83 -19.88 -19.19
C ARG A 129 -27.87 -19.77 -18.01
N THR A 130 -26.80 -19.01 -18.20
CA THR A 130 -25.82 -18.76 -17.15
C THR A 130 -26.26 -17.62 -16.23
N ASP A 131 -25.81 -17.63 -14.98
CA ASP A 131 -26.13 -16.59 -13.98
C ASP A 131 -25.73 -15.17 -14.44
N VAL A 132 -24.66 -15.06 -15.23
CA VAL A 132 -24.16 -13.77 -15.76
C VAL A 132 -24.81 -13.44 -17.13
N GLY A 133 -25.64 -14.34 -17.69
CA GLY A 133 -26.34 -14.12 -18.96
C GLY A 133 -25.47 -14.21 -20.21
N ILE A 134 -24.29 -14.83 -20.10
CA ILE A 134 -23.35 -15.03 -21.20
C ILE A 134 -23.40 -16.50 -21.63
N GLU A 135 -23.72 -16.73 -22.90
CA GLU A 135 -23.89 -18.08 -23.46
C GLU A 135 -22.61 -18.65 -24.09
N SER A 136 -21.55 -17.84 -24.24
CA SER A 136 -20.27 -18.28 -24.80
C SER A 136 -19.25 -18.59 -23.71
N GLY A 137 -18.78 -19.84 -23.66
CA GLY A 137 -17.69 -20.25 -22.76
C GLY A 137 -16.40 -19.45 -22.94
N TYR A 138 -16.05 -19.06 -24.18
CA TYR A 138 -14.89 -18.19 -24.44
C TYR A 138 -15.08 -16.79 -23.87
N ALA A 139 -16.28 -16.22 -23.98
CA ALA A 139 -16.59 -14.91 -23.41
C ALA A 139 -16.52 -14.94 -21.86
N LEU A 140 -17.01 -16.02 -21.24
CA LEU A 140 -16.88 -16.22 -19.78
C LEU A 140 -15.41 -16.34 -19.34
N ALA A 141 -14.59 -17.11 -20.07
CA ALA A 141 -13.16 -17.24 -19.78
C ALA A 141 -12.39 -15.92 -19.93
N ALA A 142 -12.69 -15.15 -20.99
CA ALA A 142 -12.13 -13.83 -21.21
C ALA A 142 -12.56 -12.86 -20.10
N LEU A 143 -13.84 -12.86 -19.72
CA LEU A 143 -14.35 -12.03 -18.63
C LEU A 143 -13.66 -12.35 -17.29
N LEU A 144 -13.53 -13.64 -16.95
CA LEU A 144 -12.84 -14.04 -15.73
C LEU A 144 -11.39 -13.56 -15.73
N THR A 145 -10.68 -13.73 -16.84
CA THR A 145 -9.28 -13.31 -17.00
C THR A 145 -9.15 -11.79 -16.84
N LEU A 146 -10.03 -11.01 -17.47
CA LEU A 146 -10.04 -9.55 -17.35
C LEU A 146 -10.34 -9.10 -15.92
N LEU A 147 -11.31 -9.72 -15.25
CA LEU A 147 -11.62 -9.43 -13.85
C LEU A 147 -10.45 -9.75 -12.91
N SER A 148 -9.82 -10.92 -13.09
CA SER A 148 -8.67 -11.32 -12.28
C SER A 148 -7.47 -10.39 -12.50
N LEU A 149 -7.11 -10.09 -13.75
CA LEU A 149 -6.03 -9.15 -14.07
C LEU A 149 -6.32 -7.75 -13.51
N ALA A 150 -7.52 -7.20 -13.74
CA ALA A 150 -7.88 -5.88 -13.26
C ALA A 150 -7.85 -5.81 -11.72
N SER A 151 -8.38 -6.83 -11.03
CA SER A 151 -8.38 -6.89 -9.57
C SER A 151 -6.95 -6.97 -9.00
N MET A 152 -6.10 -7.86 -9.54
CA MET A 152 -4.73 -8.04 -9.07
C MET A 152 -3.87 -6.79 -9.32
N SER A 153 -3.94 -6.23 -10.54
CA SER A 153 -3.22 -4.99 -10.84
C SER A 153 -3.65 -3.84 -9.93
N LEU A 154 -4.93 -3.74 -9.57
CA LEU A 154 -5.43 -2.67 -8.72
C LEU A 154 -4.96 -2.79 -7.27
N VAL A 155 -4.99 -3.99 -6.68
CA VAL A 155 -4.51 -4.22 -5.31
C VAL A 155 -3.00 -4.05 -5.22
N ASP A 156 -2.24 -4.54 -6.20
CA ASP A 156 -0.78 -4.39 -6.23
C ASP A 156 -0.36 -2.94 -6.39
N PHE A 157 -1.04 -2.19 -7.28
CA PHE A 157 -0.80 -0.77 -7.45
C PHE A 157 -1.09 0.01 -6.15
N ALA A 158 -2.24 -0.24 -5.51
CA ALA A 158 -2.60 0.41 -4.25
C ALA A 158 -1.61 0.07 -3.12
N GLN A 159 -1.16 -1.19 -3.03
CA GLN A 159 -0.21 -1.65 -2.01
C GLN A 159 1.19 -1.07 -2.22
N GLY A 160 1.67 -1.01 -3.46
CA GLY A 160 2.93 -0.35 -3.80
C GLY A 160 2.91 1.12 -3.43
N PHE A 161 1.83 1.83 -3.77
CA PHE A 161 1.69 3.25 -3.42
C PHE A 161 1.58 3.47 -1.91
N MET A 162 0.84 2.62 -1.20
CA MET A 162 0.75 2.69 0.26
C MET A 162 2.09 2.42 0.95
N SER A 163 2.91 1.54 0.39
CA SER A 163 4.28 1.29 0.85
C SER A 163 5.16 2.53 0.71
N MET A 164 5.04 3.26 -0.40
CA MET A 164 5.74 4.54 -0.59
C MET A 164 5.29 5.59 0.44
N LEU A 165 3.98 5.74 0.67
CA LEU A 165 3.46 6.64 1.71
C LEU A 165 3.93 6.25 3.11
N GLY A 166 3.98 4.96 3.41
CA GLY A 166 4.54 4.46 4.67
C GLY A 166 6.01 4.82 4.84
N CYS A 167 6.81 4.71 3.78
CA CYS A 167 8.22 5.10 3.80
C CYS A 167 8.35 6.60 4.09
N ASN A 168 7.57 7.42 3.41
CA ASN A 168 7.54 8.87 3.62
C ASN A 168 7.09 9.23 5.05
N ALA A 169 6.09 8.53 5.59
CA ALA A 169 5.64 8.71 6.97
C ALA A 169 6.72 8.33 8.00
N LYS A 170 7.43 7.22 7.76
CA LYS A 170 8.60 6.81 8.54
C LYS A 170 9.69 7.90 8.54
N THR A 171 10.01 8.45 7.37
CA THR A 171 10.99 9.55 7.24
C THR A 171 10.59 10.78 8.05
N ILE A 172 9.30 11.16 8.05
CA ILE A 172 8.81 12.27 8.87
C ILE A 172 9.04 12.00 10.37
N VAL A 173 8.76 10.79 10.84
CA VAL A 173 8.97 10.42 12.25
C VAL A 173 10.45 10.54 12.61
N MET A 174 11.34 9.97 11.79
CA MET A 174 12.79 10.03 12.01
C MET A 174 13.31 11.47 12.06
N ASP A 175 12.89 12.32 11.12
CA ASP A 175 13.28 13.73 11.06
C ASP A 175 12.72 14.53 12.25
N ALA A 176 11.47 14.29 12.65
CA ALA A 176 10.88 14.93 13.82
C ALA A 176 11.62 14.56 15.13
N VAL A 177 11.99 13.29 15.29
CA VAL A 177 12.75 12.81 16.45
C VAL A 177 14.15 13.44 16.47
N TYR A 178 14.83 13.49 15.32
CA TYR A 178 16.14 14.12 15.19
C TYR A 178 16.10 15.63 15.53
N LEU A 179 15.19 16.39 14.92
CA LEU A 179 15.05 17.83 15.19
C LEU A 179 14.67 18.12 16.65
N LYS A 180 13.89 17.24 17.27
CA LYS A 180 13.50 17.39 18.68
C LYS A 180 14.63 17.05 19.63
N SER A 181 15.43 16.02 19.34
CA SER A 181 16.58 15.63 20.17
C SER A 181 17.64 16.73 20.23
N LEU A 182 17.91 17.40 19.10
CA LEU A 182 18.82 18.55 19.04
C LEU A 182 18.38 19.71 19.94
N LYS A 183 17.06 19.93 20.08
CA LYS A 183 16.49 20.99 20.93
C LYS A 183 16.41 20.62 22.40
N LEU A 184 16.39 19.31 22.71
CA LEU A 184 16.25 18.77 24.05
C LEU A 184 17.56 18.21 24.63
N ALA A 185 18.72 18.48 24.01
CA ALA A 185 20.00 17.85 24.36
C ALA A 185 20.42 17.97 25.85
N ASN A 186 19.84 18.90 26.61
CA ASN A 186 20.08 19.07 28.05
C ASN A 186 18.93 18.61 28.97
N ALA A 187 17.85 18.04 28.40
CA ALA A 187 16.71 17.55 29.17
C ALA A 187 16.96 16.11 29.65
N LYS A 188 17.21 15.95 30.95
CA LYS A 188 17.47 14.63 31.60
C LYS A 188 16.32 13.60 31.48
N ALA A 189 15.18 13.97 30.91
CA ALA A 189 13.95 13.18 30.91
C ALA A 189 13.86 12.13 29.79
N THR A 190 14.74 12.18 28.76
CA THR A 190 14.69 11.24 27.63
C THR A 190 16.05 10.60 27.45
N SER A 191 16.11 9.26 27.51
CA SER A 191 17.37 8.53 27.32
C SER A 191 17.75 8.43 25.85
N ALA A 192 19.03 8.18 25.56
CA ALA A 192 19.48 7.88 24.20
C ALA A 192 18.77 6.64 23.63
N GLY A 193 18.45 5.65 24.48
CA GLY A 193 17.70 4.45 24.09
C GLY A 193 16.27 4.76 23.65
N ASP A 194 15.60 5.70 24.32
CA ASP A 194 14.24 6.13 23.95
C ASP A 194 14.24 6.83 22.58
N LEU A 195 15.25 7.67 22.32
CA LEU A 195 15.41 8.33 21.02
C LEU A 195 15.66 7.33 19.89
N ILE A 196 16.53 6.33 20.13
CA ILE A 196 16.77 5.26 19.17
C ILE A 196 15.50 4.46 18.90
N THR A 197 14.72 4.15 19.95
CA THR A 197 13.46 3.41 19.82
C THR A 197 12.44 4.19 18.97
N LEU A 198 12.28 5.49 19.24
CA LEU A 198 11.41 6.38 18.47
C LEU A 198 11.84 6.47 16.99
N ALA A 199 13.15 6.59 16.74
CA ALA A 199 13.71 6.74 15.39
C ALA A 199 13.78 5.42 14.60
N SER A 200 13.67 4.26 15.25
CA SER A 200 13.74 2.95 14.59
C SER A 200 12.41 2.22 14.72
N VAL A 201 12.18 1.57 15.85
CA VAL A 201 11.01 0.71 16.13
C VAL A 201 9.68 1.42 15.89
N ASP A 202 9.49 2.62 16.45
CA ASP A 202 8.20 3.31 16.32
C ASP A 202 7.99 3.86 14.91
N SER A 203 9.06 4.31 14.24
CA SER A 203 9.01 4.72 12.84
C SER A 203 8.64 3.54 11.91
N ASP A 204 9.14 2.33 12.21
CA ASP A 204 8.77 1.10 11.49
C ASP A 204 7.32 0.70 11.74
N ARG A 205 6.82 0.88 12.96
CA ARG A 205 5.39 0.67 13.25
C ARG A 205 4.50 1.61 12.45
N ILE A 206 4.91 2.86 12.24
CA ILE A 206 4.20 3.81 11.37
C ILE A 206 4.23 3.35 9.91
N PHE A 207 5.37 2.87 9.41
CA PHE A 207 5.45 2.26 8.09
C PHE A 207 4.47 1.09 7.94
N LEU A 208 4.48 0.16 8.90
CA LEU A 208 3.56 -1.00 8.93
C LEU A 208 2.10 -0.58 9.04
N ALA A 209 1.79 0.51 9.74
CA ALA A 209 0.45 1.06 9.86
C ALA A 209 -0.06 1.61 8.52
N PHE A 210 0.78 2.21 7.68
CA PHE A 210 0.39 2.53 6.32
C PHE A 210 0.21 1.26 5.49
N LEU A 211 1.18 0.34 5.54
CA LEU A 211 1.17 -0.88 4.74
C LEU A 211 -0.07 -1.76 4.98
N ASN A 212 -0.49 -1.90 6.24
CA ASN A 212 -1.57 -2.81 6.62
C ASN A 212 -2.82 -2.11 7.15
N GLY A 213 -2.75 -0.84 7.55
CA GLY A 213 -3.86 -0.15 8.20
C GLY A 213 -5.10 0.00 7.32
N ALA A 214 -4.91 0.09 6.00
CA ALA A 214 -6.02 0.11 5.05
C ALA A 214 -6.86 -1.18 5.07
N TRP A 215 -6.26 -2.32 5.45
CA TRP A 215 -6.97 -3.60 5.57
C TRP A 215 -7.87 -3.69 6.80
N VAL A 216 -7.67 -2.84 7.82
CA VAL A 216 -8.49 -2.84 9.04
C VAL A 216 -9.98 -2.63 8.72
N PRO A 217 -10.39 -1.63 7.91
CA PRO A 217 -11.79 -1.52 7.48
C PRO A 217 -12.14 -2.45 6.30
N VAL A 218 -11.20 -2.73 5.39
CA VAL A 218 -11.48 -3.46 4.15
C VAL A 218 -11.71 -4.96 4.41
N ALA A 219 -10.90 -5.60 5.26
CA ALA A 219 -10.96 -7.05 5.46
C ALA A 219 -12.28 -7.51 6.14
N PRO A 220 -12.77 -6.88 7.22
CA PRO A 220 -14.06 -7.25 7.80
C PRO A 220 -15.22 -7.04 6.83
N LEU A 221 -15.18 -5.98 6.04
CA LEU A 221 -16.20 -5.70 5.03
C LEU A 221 -16.18 -6.73 3.91
N MET A 222 -15.01 -7.08 3.38
CA MET A 222 -14.86 -8.17 2.40
C MET A 222 -15.39 -9.48 2.94
N LEU A 223 -15.02 -9.83 4.17
CA LEU A 223 -15.48 -11.06 4.81
C LEU A 223 -17.00 -11.11 4.94
N PHE A 224 -17.61 -10.01 5.38
CA PHE A 224 -19.06 -9.88 5.46
C PHE A 224 -19.72 -10.05 4.09
N LEU A 225 -19.22 -9.38 3.06
CA LEU A 225 -19.75 -9.48 1.69
C LEU A 225 -19.60 -10.91 1.12
N ASN A 226 -18.50 -11.61 1.44
CA ASN A 226 -18.31 -13.01 1.06
C ASN A 226 -19.36 -13.92 1.69
N PHE A 227 -19.70 -13.75 2.97
CA PHE A 227 -20.75 -14.52 3.61
C PHE A 227 -22.14 -14.18 3.07
N LEU A 228 -22.41 -12.91 2.76
CA LEU A 228 -23.65 -12.52 2.09
C LEU A 228 -23.76 -13.21 0.73
N LEU A 229 -22.71 -13.17 -0.09
CA LEU A 229 -22.68 -13.84 -1.39
C LEU A 229 -22.91 -15.35 -1.23
N LEU A 230 -22.22 -16.00 -0.28
CA LEU A 230 -22.39 -17.43 -0.01
C LEU A 230 -23.84 -17.78 0.37
N GLY A 231 -24.50 -16.90 1.13
CA GLY A 231 -25.90 -17.06 1.53
C GLY A 231 -26.87 -16.99 0.35
N PHE A 232 -26.59 -16.13 -0.63
CA PHE A 232 -27.38 -16.04 -1.87
C PHE A 232 -27.09 -17.16 -2.86
N GLU A 233 -25.83 -17.60 -2.98
CA GLU A 233 -25.41 -18.59 -3.98
C GLU A 233 -25.68 -20.04 -3.57
N LEU A 234 -25.55 -20.36 -2.28
CA LEU A 234 -25.77 -21.70 -1.74
C LEU A 234 -27.05 -21.73 -0.90
N THR A 235 -26.92 -21.52 0.40
CA THR A 235 -28.03 -21.38 1.35
C THR A 235 -27.58 -20.51 2.52
N ALA A 236 -28.53 -19.87 3.20
CA ALA A 236 -28.27 -19.14 4.44
C ALA A 236 -27.60 -20.01 5.51
N LEU A 237 -27.95 -21.30 5.59
CA LEU A 237 -27.38 -22.23 6.55
C LEU A 237 -25.88 -22.46 6.30
N SER A 238 -25.48 -22.61 5.03
CA SER A 238 -24.07 -22.74 4.65
C SER A 238 -23.25 -21.50 5.02
N ALA A 239 -23.82 -20.31 4.81
CA ALA A 239 -23.17 -19.05 5.18
C ALA A 239 -22.97 -18.91 6.70
N VAL A 240 -24.02 -19.21 7.48
CA VAL A 240 -23.95 -19.16 8.95
C VAL A 240 -22.99 -20.21 9.50
N ALA A 241 -23.02 -21.45 8.99
CA ALA A 241 -22.10 -22.50 9.40
C ALA A 241 -20.63 -22.11 9.15
N GLY A 242 -20.34 -21.54 7.98
CA GLY A 242 -19.01 -21.02 7.66
C GLY A 242 -18.58 -19.87 8.57
N ALA A 243 -19.48 -18.95 8.88
CA ALA A 243 -19.21 -17.83 9.80
C ALA A 243 -18.92 -18.30 11.22
N ILE A 244 -19.69 -19.29 11.72
CA ILE A 244 -19.45 -19.92 13.03
C ILE A 244 -18.10 -20.63 13.04
N ALA A 245 -17.78 -21.42 12.01
CA ALA A 245 -16.50 -22.12 11.92
C ALA A 245 -15.31 -21.15 11.94
N LEU A 246 -15.41 -20.04 11.21
CA LEU A 246 -14.38 -18.99 11.20
C LEU A 246 -14.27 -18.28 12.55
N PHE A 247 -15.40 -17.98 13.19
CA PHE A 247 -15.41 -17.39 14.53
C PHE A 247 -14.74 -18.31 15.55
N VAL A 248 -15.07 -19.60 15.55
CA VAL A 248 -14.41 -20.60 16.42
C VAL A 248 -12.91 -20.65 16.15
N LEU A 249 -12.50 -20.64 14.87
CA LEU A 249 -11.09 -20.65 14.50
C LEU A 249 -10.32 -19.44 15.05
N PHE A 250 -10.90 -18.23 14.99
CA PHE A 250 -10.23 -17.03 15.50
C PHE A 250 -10.19 -16.91 17.02
N TYR A 251 -11.12 -17.53 17.73
CA TYR A 251 -11.22 -17.40 19.19
C TYR A 251 -10.65 -18.58 19.96
N VAL A 252 -10.56 -19.76 19.32
CA VAL A 252 -10.11 -21.01 19.95
C VAL A 252 -8.74 -21.47 19.43
N GLY A 253 -8.35 -21.07 18.20
CA GLY A 253 -7.04 -21.36 17.61
C GLY A 253 -6.02 -20.25 17.87
#